data_AF-A0A1B9AF33-F1
#
_entry.id   AF-A0A1B9AF33-F1
#
_cell.length_a   1.000
_cell.length_b   1.000
_cell.length_c   1.000
_cell.angle_alpha   90.00
_cell.angle_beta   90.00
_cell.angle_gamma   90.00
#
_symmetry.space_group_name_H-M   'P 1'
#
loop_
_entity.id
_entity.type
_entity.pdbx_description
1 polymer ?
#
loop_
_entity_poly.entity_id
_entity_poly.type
_entity_poly.pdbx_seq_one_letter_code
_entity_poly.pdbx_strand_id
1 'polypeptide(L)'
;MERYLENFEHIAAQYEPMLNSIIRSLHIQKNEDEFYQIGLIALWEAVRGFDPSKGKFESYAYGFIKGRMMIEITRSSRRFERTIYLKSELWDTIEDRKASETELTELLDACTDILTANQKKWLVYTCRDDLTVREIAALENVSISTVKSWRSRAQQKLKGSIFK
;
A
#
# COMPACT_ATOMS: atom_id res chain seq x y z
N MET A 1 7.01 27.14 11.70
CA MET A 1 6.35 25.87 11.33
C MET A 1 4.99 25.73 12.00
N GLU A 2 4.84 26.08 13.29
CA GLU A 2 3.55 26.07 14.00
C GLU A 2 2.41 26.78 13.26
N ARG A 3 2.66 28.00 12.75
CA ARG A 3 1.64 28.78 12.01
C ARG A 3 1.10 28.12 10.73
N TYR A 4 1.84 27.18 10.13
CA TYR A 4 1.38 26.42 8.95
C TYR A 4 0.54 25.20 9.34
N LEU A 5 0.85 24.57 10.47
CA LEU A 5 0.10 23.44 11.02
C LEU A 5 -1.25 23.92 11.56
N GLU A 6 -1.26 25.00 12.34
CA GLU A 6 -2.49 25.63 12.85
C GLU A 6 -3.44 26.04 11.70
N ASN A 7 -2.89 26.52 10.59
CA ASN A 7 -3.68 26.89 9.43
C ASN A 7 -4.29 25.67 8.72
N PHE A 8 -3.57 24.54 8.69
CA PHE A 8 -4.09 23.33 8.07
C PHE A 8 -5.14 22.64 8.93
N GLU A 9 -5.01 22.62 10.26
CA GLU A 9 -6.03 22.06 11.15
C GLU A 9 -7.38 22.74 10.96
N HIS A 10 -7.40 24.06 10.80
CA HIS A 10 -8.62 24.80 10.51
C HIS A 10 -9.23 24.43 9.15
N ILE A 11 -8.39 24.32 8.12
CA ILE A 11 -8.83 23.86 6.79
C ILE A 11 -9.36 22.42 6.87
N ALA A 12 -8.67 21.52 7.56
CA ALA A 12 -9.09 20.14 7.74
C ALA A 12 -10.48 20.06 8.40
N ALA A 13 -10.71 20.84 9.47
CA ALA A 13 -12.02 20.93 10.12
C ALA A 13 -13.12 21.45 9.17
N GLN A 14 -12.82 22.46 8.35
CA GLN A 14 -13.77 22.98 7.36
C GLN A 14 -14.18 21.93 6.30
N TYR A 15 -13.24 21.07 5.90
CA TYR A 15 -13.44 20.08 4.84
C TYR A 15 -13.77 18.66 5.37
N GLU A 16 -13.85 18.46 6.68
CA GLU A 16 -14.25 17.19 7.31
C GLU A 16 -15.57 16.63 6.74
N PRO A 17 -16.64 17.42 6.53
CA PRO A 17 -17.87 16.92 5.92
C PRO A 17 -17.65 16.35 4.50
N MET A 18 -16.72 16.93 3.74
CA MET A 18 -16.35 16.45 2.41
C MET A 18 -15.61 15.11 2.49
N LEU A 19 -14.64 14.99 3.40
CA LEU A 19 -13.91 13.74 3.64
C LEU A 19 -14.88 12.61 3.99
N ASN A 20 -15.74 12.83 4.97
CA ASN A 20 -16.76 11.87 5.41
C ASN A 20 -17.74 11.53 4.28
N SER A 21 -18.15 12.50 3.48
CA SER A 21 -19.00 12.26 2.30
C SER A 21 -18.32 11.38 1.26
N ILE A 22 -17.02 11.57 1.00
CA ILE A 22 -16.27 10.76 0.03
C ILE A 22 -16.14 9.33 0.54
N ILE A 23 -15.75 9.14 1.81
CA ILE A 23 -15.63 7.82 2.46
C ILE A 23 -16.93 7.03 2.30
N ARG A 24 -18.07 7.64 2.65
CA ARG A 24 -19.39 7.03 2.49
C ARG A 24 -19.71 6.71 1.03
N SER A 25 -19.38 7.63 0.10
CA SER A 25 -19.64 7.42 -1.33
C SER A 25 -18.83 6.27 -1.95
N LEU A 26 -17.67 5.95 -1.37
CA LEU A 26 -16.81 4.85 -1.78
C LEU A 26 -17.14 3.53 -1.06
N HIS A 27 -18.16 3.51 -0.19
CA HIS A 27 -18.55 2.35 0.63
C HIS A 27 -17.39 1.76 1.45
N ILE A 28 -16.49 2.62 1.93
CA ILE A 28 -15.37 2.22 2.79
C ILE A 28 -15.95 1.92 4.18
N GLN A 29 -15.93 0.65 4.58
CA GLN A 29 -16.42 0.18 5.89
C GLN A 29 -15.29 -0.32 6.81
N LYS A 30 -14.13 -0.63 6.24
CA LYS A 30 -12.94 -1.11 6.96
C LYS A 30 -11.84 -0.07 6.81
N ASN A 31 -11.01 0.06 7.85
CA ASN A 31 -9.91 1.01 7.91
C ASN A 31 -10.34 2.47 7.65
N GLU A 32 -11.52 2.85 8.13
CA GLU A 32 -12.07 4.21 7.92
C GLU A 32 -11.09 5.29 8.38
N ASP A 33 -10.44 5.10 9.53
CA ASP A 33 -9.42 6.03 10.06
C ASP A 33 -8.22 6.18 9.10
N GLU A 34 -7.76 5.09 8.48
CA GLU A 34 -6.65 5.11 7.51
C GLU A 34 -7.05 5.90 6.25
N PHE A 35 -8.24 5.64 5.73
CA PHE A 35 -8.76 6.38 4.58
C PHE A 35 -9.00 7.86 4.91
N TYR A 36 -9.44 8.18 6.13
CA TYR A 36 -9.55 9.55 6.61
C TYR A 36 -8.19 10.26 6.58
N GLN A 37 -7.13 9.62 7.08
CA GLN A 37 -5.76 10.16 7.01
C GLN A 37 -5.28 10.37 5.57
N ILE A 38 -5.54 9.41 4.67
CA ILE A 38 -5.25 9.56 3.24
C ILE A 38 -6.00 10.75 2.65
N GLY A 39 -7.24 10.95 3.08
CA GLY A 39 -8.05 12.11 2.73
C GLY A 39 -7.43 13.43 3.16
N LEU A 40 -6.94 13.52 4.40
CA LEU A 40 -6.25 14.69 4.92
C LEU A 40 -4.96 15.00 4.14
N ILE A 41 -4.14 13.98 3.86
CA ILE A 41 -2.92 14.14 3.06
C ILE A 41 -3.27 14.66 1.66
N ALA A 42 -4.27 14.06 1.03
CA ALA A 42 -4.73 14.47 -0.31
C ALA A 42 -5.30 15.89 -0.31
N LEU A 43 -6.02 16.30 0.74
CA LEU A 43 -6.51 17.66 0.91
C LEU A 43 -5.34 18.65 1.04
N TRP A 44 -4.33 18.33 1.83
CA TRP A 44 -3.14 19.16 1.98
C TRP A 44 -2.39 19.35 0.65
N GLU A 45 -2.21 18.28 -0.11
CA GLU A 45 -1.63 18.34 -1.45
C GLU A 45 -2.49 19.18 -2.40
N ALA A 46 -3.82 19.03 -2.36
CA ALA A 46 -4.75 19.79 -3.18
C ALA A 46 -4.67 21.29 -2.88
N VAL A 47 -4.61 21.70 -1.60
CA VAL A 47 -4.44 23.11 -1.21
C VAL A 47 -3.18 23.71 -1.83
N ARG A 48 -2.09 22.94 -1.87
CA ARG A 48 -0.80 23.39 -2.43
C ARG A 48 -0.77 23.40 -3.96
N GLY A 49 -1.49 22.49 -4.59
CA GLY A 49 -1.48 22.28 -6.05
C GLY A 49 -2.62 22.98 -6.80
N PHE A 50 -3.55 23.62 -6.09
CA PHE A 50 -4.72 24.22 -6.71
C PHE A 50 -4.36 25.48 -7.52
N ASP A 51 -4.98 25.57 -8.69
CA ASP A 51 -4.89 26.71 -9.59
C ASP A 51 -6.27 27.38 -9.67
N PRO A 52 -6.45 28.59 -9.09
CA PRO A 52 -7.72 29.31 -9.10
C PRO A 52 -8.28 29.61 -10.50
N SER A 53 -7.44 29.61 -11.53
CA SER A 53 -7.89 29.81 -12.91
C SER A 53 -8.67 28.61 -13.48
N LYS A 54 -8.55 27.43 -12.86
CA LYS A 54 -9.14 26.17 -13.33
C LYS A 54 -10.51 25.84 -12.71
N GLY A 55 -11.07 26.73 -11.89
CA GLY A 55 -12.42 26.60 -11.35
C GLY A 55 -12.48 26.80 -9.83
N LYS A 56 -13.44 26.14 -9.18
CA LYS A 56 -13.63 26.21 -7.72
C LYS A 56 -12.78 25.16 -7.00
N PHE A 57 -12.21 25.54 -5.86
CA PHE A 57 -11.36 24.65 -5.07
C PHE A 57 -12.11 23.41 -4.60
N GLU A 58 -13.37 23.56 -4.17
CA GLU A 58 -14.17 22.45 -3.63
C GLU A 58 -14.36 21.33 -4.66
N SER A 59 -14.60 21.70 -5.93
CA SER A 59 -14.76 20.74 -7.02
C SER A 59 -13.45 20.01 -7.33
N TYR A 60 -12.34 20.74 -7.35
CA TYR A 60 -11.00 20.18 -7.54
C TYR A 60 -10.61 19.24 -6.39
N ALA A 61 -10.73 19.71 -5.16
CA ALA A 61 -10.38 18.98 -3.95
C ALA A 61 -11.19 17.69 -3.83
N TYR A 62 -12.50 17.73 -4.06
CA TYR A 62 -13.35 16.54 -4.04
C TYR A 62 -12.85 15.48 -5.01
N GLY A 63 -12.57 15.86 -6.27
CA GLY A 63 -12.06 14.94 -7.29
C GLY A 63 -10.68 14.37 -6.95
N PHE A 64 -9.78 15.23 -6.46
CA PHE A 64 -8.42 14.85 -6.09
C PHE A 64 -8.41 13.85 -4.92
N ILE A 65 -9.13 14.16 -3.83
CA ILE A 65 -9.24 13.32 -2.63
C ILE A 65 -9.88 11.99 -2.97
N LYS A 66 -11.00 11.99 -3.68
CA LYS A 66 -11.70 10.76 -4.10
C LYS A 66 -10.79 9.88 -4.98
N GLY A 67 -10.04 10.49 -5.90
CA GLY A 67 -9.06 9.78 -6.72
C GLY A 67 -7.96 9.11 -5.89
N ARG A 68 -7.39 9.81 -4.91
CA ARG A 68 -6.37 9.27 -3.99
C ARG A 68 -6.91 8.08 -3.18
N MET A 69 -8.11 8.20 -2.62
CA MET A 69 -8.75 7.09 -1.89
C MET A 69 -9.06 5.90 -2.81
N MET A 70 -9.54 6.12 -4.04
CA MET A 70 -9.78 5.05 -5.03
C MET A 70 -8.50 4.30 -5.41
N ILE A 71 -7.38 5.03 -5.58
CA ILE A 71 -6.07 4.42 -5.81
C ILE A 71 -5.72 3.52 -4.62
N GLU A 72 -5.92 4.00 -3.39
CA GLU A 72 -5.65 3.17 -2.22
C GLU A 72 -6.58 1.95 -2.15
N ILE A 73 -7.89 2.07 -2.36
CA ILE A 73 -8.80 0.90 -2.42
C ILE A 73 -8.28 -0.16 -3.40
N THR A 74 -7.79 0.28 -4.56
CA THR A 74 -7.21 -0.61 -5.57
C THR A 74 -5.92 -1.26 -5.08
N ARG A 75 -5.06 -0.52 -4.37
CA ARG A 75 -3.83 -1.02 -3.76
C ARG A 75 -4.10 -1.96 -2.60
N SER A 76 -4.97 -1.60 -1.65
CA SER A 76 -5.32 -2.45 -0.51
C SER A 76 -6.01 -3.74 -0.97
N SER A 77 -6.85 -3.71 -2.02
CA SER A 77 -7.44 -4.92 -2.61
C SER A 77 -6.35 -5.84 -3.18
N ARG A 78 -5.36 -5.28 -3.90
CA ARG A 78 -4.20 -6.04 -4.40
C ARG A 78 -3.33 -6.58 -3.27
N ARG A 79 -3.11 -5.80 -2.21
CA ARG A 79 -2.36 -6.21 -1.01
C ARG A 79 -3.09 -7.33 -0.28
N PHE A 80 -4.41 -7.26 -0.18
CA PHE A 80 -5.25 -8.31 0.41
C PHE A 80 -5.20 -9.59 -0.41
N GLU A 81 -5.42 -9.52 -1.73
CA GLU A 81 -5.30 -10.69 -2.62
C GLU A 81 -3.90 -11.32 -2.57
N ARG A 82 -2.84 -10.51 -2.53
CA ARG A 82 -1.46 -11.01 -2.41
C ARG A 82 -1.12 -11.53 -1.04
N THR A 83 -1.63 -10.89 0.03
CA THR A 83 -1.48 -11.41 1.38
C THR A 83 -2.18 -12.75 1.49
N ILE A 84 -3.38 -12.89 0.92
CA ILE A 84 -4.08 -14.18 0.84
C ILE A 84 -3.32 -15.17 -0.04
N TYR A 85 -2.75 -14.78 -1.17
CA TYR A 85 -2.05 -15.71 -2.05
C TYR A 85 -0.68 -16.15 -1.51
N LEU A 86 0.07 -15.21 -0.93
CA LEU A 86 1.30 -15.50 -0.19
C LEU A 86 0.96 -16.33 1.05
N LYS A 87 -0.14 -16.03 1.75
CA LYS A 87 -0.62 -16.84 2.86
C LYS A 87 -1.07 -18.24 2.39
N SER A 88 -1.85 -18.37 1.35
CA SER A 88 -2.34 -19.65 0.83
C SER A 88 -1.20 -20.57 0.36
N GLU A 89 -0.10 -20.04 -0.17
CA GLU A 89 1.07 -20.86 -0.55
C GLU A 89 2.08 -21.10 0.59
N LEU A 90 2.00 -20.34 1.69
CA LEU A 90 2.86 -20.50 2.90
C LEU A 90 2.14 -21.11 4.13
N TRP A 91 0.79 -21.16 4.19
CA TRP A 91 0.01 -21.27 5.44
C TRP A 91 -0.97 -22.45 5.47
N ASP A 92 -0.56 -23.64 5.03
CA ASP A 92 -1.07 -24.86 5.68
C ASP A 92 -0.42 -25.05 7.08
N THR A 93 0.35 -24.08 7.57
CA THR A 93 1.20 -24.24 8.77
C THR A 93 1.11 -23.07 9.76
N ILE A 94 0.33 -22.04 9.48
CA ILE A 94 0.31 -20.87 10.38
C ILE A 94 -1.14 -20.43 10.59
N GLU A 95 -1.99 -21.34 11.05
CA GLU A 95 -3.40 -21.02 11.33
C GLU A 95 -3.61 -20.01 12.48
N ASP A 96 -2.58 -19.48 13.15
CA ASP A 96 -2.81 -18.78 14.43
C ASP A 96 -2.00 -17.48 14.70
N ARG A 97 -1.42 -16.83 13.68
CA ARG A 97 -0.80 -15.51 13.88
C ARG A 97 -1.39 -14.43 12.97
N LYS A 98 -2.19 -13.54 13.54
CA LYS A 98 -2.46 -12.21 12.97
C LYS A 98 -1.16 -11.41 13.00
N ALA A 99 -0.26 -11.67 12.05
CA ALA A 99 1.01 -10.96 12.01
C ALA A 99 0.79 -9.49 11.69
N SER A 100 1.28 -8.62 12.57
CA SER A 100 1.32 -7.17 12.35
C SER A 100 2.37 -6.81 11.28
N GLU A 101 2.29 -5.59 10.74
CA GLU A 101 3.25 -5.09 9.74
C GLU A 101 4.70 -5.05 10.27
N THR A 102 4.87 -4.89 11.59
CA THR A 102 6.15 -5.02 12.29
C THR A 102 6.68 -6.45 12.29
N GLU A 103 5.84 -7.45 12.58
CA GLU A 103 6.25 -8.86 12.55
C GLU A 103 6.63 -9.31 11.13
N LEU A 104 5.96 -8.78 10.10
CA LEU A 104 6.33 -9.05 8.71
C LEU A 104 7.74 -8.53 8.37
N THR A 105 8.10 -7.34 8.89
CA THR A 105 9.40 -6.71 8.63
C THR A 105 10.54 -7.51 9.28
N GLU A 106 10.35 -7.95 10.53
CA GLU A 106 11.32 -8.81 11.22
C GLU A 106 11.47 -10.19 10.55
N LEU A 107 10.36 -10.76 10.06
CA LEU A 107 10.38 -12.01 9.29
C LEU A 107 11.12 -11.83 7.96
N LEU A 108 10.92 -10.69 7.28
CA LEU A 108 11.60 -10.36 6.04
C LEU A 108 13.12 -10.25 6.26
N ASP A 109 13.54 -9.56 7.32
CA ASP A 109 14.96 -9.41 7.69
C ASP A 109 15.60 -10.75 8.04
N ALA A 110 14.93 -11.57 8.86
CA ALA A 110 15.41 -12.92 9.21
C ALA A 110 15.51 -13.85 7.99
N CYS A 111 14.64 -13.67 7.00
CA CYS A 111 14.65 -14.46 5.77
C CYS A 111 15.68 -13.98 4.74
N THR A 112 16.32 -12.83 4.95
CA THR A 112 17.27 -12.32 3.97
C THR A 112 18.48 -13.23 3.82
N ASP A 113 19.01 -13.86 4.87
CA ASP A 113 20.28 -14.61 4.77
C ASP A 113 20.22 -15.88 3.90
N ILE A 114 19.04 -16.48 3.75
CA ILE A 114 18.85 -17.70 2.94
C ILE A 114 18.61 -17.41 1.45
N LEU A 115 18.21 -16.18 1.10
CA LEU A 115 17.81 -15.80 -0.25
C LEU A 115 18.97 -15.21 -1.07
N THR A 116 19.00 -15.49 -2.37
CA THR A 116 19.92 -14.78 -3.28
C THR A 116 19.46 -13.33 -3.49
N ALA A 117 20.35 -12.45 -3.95
CA ALA A 117 20.02 -11.05 -4.19
C ALA A 117 18.72 -10.85 -5.01
N ASN A 118 18.54 -11.63 -6.08
CA ASN A 118 17.34 -11.54 -6.93
C ASN A 118 16.07 -12.08 -6.25
N GLN A 119 16.20 -13.09 -5.38
CA GLN A 119 15.10 -13.61 -4.57
C GLN A 119 14.69 -12.60 -3.49
N LYS A 120 15.67 -11.97 -2.83
CA LYS A 120 15.45 -10.86 -1.90
C LYS A 120 14.76 -9.69 -2.59
N LYS A 121 15.24 -9.29 -3.78
CA LYS A 121 14.62 -8.25 -4.61
C LYS A 121 13.15 -8.56 -4.86
N TRP A 122 12.84 -9.77 -5.33
CA TRP A 122 11.44 -10.17 -5.54
C TRP A 122 10.61 -10.02 -4.26
N LEU A 123 11.12 -10.50 -3.12
CA LEU A 123 10.43 -10.45 -1.83
C LEU A 123 10.18 -9.01 -1.38
N VAL A 124 11.21 -8.16 -1.41
CA VAL A 124 11.11 -6.73 -1.06
C VAL A 124 10.15 -6.00 -1.99
N TYR A 125 10.30 -6.14 -3.31
CA TYR A 125 9.41 -5.49 -4.27
C TYR A 125 7.95 -5.90 -4.11
N THR A 126 7.71 -7.16 -3.74
CA THR A 126 6.35 -7.69 -3.58
C THR A 126 5.73 -7.31 -2.24
N CYS A 127 6.51 -7.37 -1.14
CA CYS A 127 6.02 -7.18 0.22
C CYS A 127 6.07 -5.73 0.69
N ARG A 128 7.09 -4.96 0.29
CA ARG A 128 7.27 -3.55 0.69
C ARG A 128 6.76 -2.59 -0.38
N ASP A 129 7.13 -2.82 -1.64
CA ASP A 129 6.91 -1.85 -2.72
C ASP A 129 5.63 -2.13 -3.54
N ASP A 130 4.86 -3.16 -3.17
CA ASP A 130 3.59 -3.57 -3.79
C ASP A 130 3.66 -3.80 -5.33
N LEU A 131 4.82 -4.12 -5.88
CA LEU A 131 4.99 -4.31 -7.33
C LEU A 131 4.46 -5.67 -7.81
N THR A 132 3.79 -5.67 -8.97
CA THR A 132 3.40 -6.89 -9.69
C THR A 132 4.62 -7.56 -10.32
N VAL A 133 4.51 -8.85 -10.66
CA VAL A 133 5.53 -9.58 -11.44
C VAL A 133 5.87 -8.85 -12.75
N ARG A 134 4.88 -8.17 -13.38
CA ARG A 134 5.09 -7.39 -14.61
C ARG A 134 5.86 -6.10 -14.34
N GLU A 135 5.52 -5.39 -13.28
CA GLU A 135 6.21 -4.15 -12.88
C GLU A 135 7.65 -4.46 -12.43
N ILE A 136 7.87 -5.54 -11.69
CA ILE A 136 9.23 -6.00 -11.33
C ILE A 136 10.02 -6.36 -12.59
N ALA A 137 9.41 -7.08 -13.53
CA ALA A 137 10.07 -7.45 -14.78
C ALA A 137 10.49 -6.21 -15.58
N ALA A 138 9.60 -5.22 -15.68
CA ALA A 138 9.90 -3.94 -16.32
C ALA A 138 10.99 -3.16 -15.57
N LEU A 139 10.91 -3.06 -14.25
CA LEU A 139 11.84 -2.32 -13.40
C LEU A 139 13.26 -2.89 -13.47
N GLU A 140 13.39 -4.22 -13.39
CA GLU A 140 14.68 -4.92 -13.42
C GLU A 140 15.15 -5.22 -14.85
N ASN A 141 14.38 -4.82 -15.86
CA ASN A 141 14.65 -5.09 -17.27
C ASN A 141 14.89 -6.59 -17.55
N VAL A 142 14.04 -7.44 -16.99
CA VAL A 142 14.08 -8.90 -17.15
C VAL A 142 12.75 -9.43 -17.67
N SER A 143 12.73 -10.70 -18.09
CA SER A 143 11.49 -11.34 -18.50
C SER A 143 10.56 -11.64 -17.30
N ILE A 144 9.24 -11.71 -17.56
CA ILE A 144 8.24 -12.13 -16.56
C ILE A 144 8.57 -13.53 -16.00
N SER A 145 9.06 -14.44 -16.85
CA SER A 145 9.45 -15.80 -16.42
C SER A 145 10.66 -15.79 -15.48
N THR A 146 11.60 -14.86 -15.68
CA THR A 146 12.73 -14.63 -14.75
C THR A 146 12.22 -14.27 -13.35
N VAL A 147 11.30 -13.31 -13.25
CA VAL A 147 10.72 -12.91 -11.95
C VAL A 147 9.91 -14.03 -11.32
N LYS A 148 9.13 -14.79 -12.11
CA LYS A 148 8.44 -16.01 -11.62
C LYS A 148 9.42 -17.04 -11.08
N SER A 149 10.61 -17.17 -11.68
CA SER A 149 11.66 -18.06 -11.20
C SER A 149 12.28 -17.56 -9.88
N TRP A 150 12.47 -16.25 -9.73
CA TRP A 150 12.91 -15.65 -8.45
C TRP A 150 11.93 -15.99 -7.34
N ARG A 151 10.63 -15.79 -7.58
CA ARG A 151 9.55 -16.17 -6.67
C ARG A 151 9.61 -17.64 -6.27
N SER A 152 9.55 -18.55 -7.25
CA SER A 152 9.44 -19.99 -6.98
C SER A 152 10.61 -20.50 -6.16
N ARG A 153 11.84 -20.08 -6.49
CA ARG A 153 13.05 -20.47 -5.76
C ARG A 153 13.13 -19.81 -4.38
N ALA A 154 12.64 -18.58 -4.22
CA ALA A 154 12.54 -17.94 -2.91
C ALA A 154 11.58 -18.72 -2.00
N GLN A 155 10.40 -19.06 -2.50
CA GLN A 155 9.40 -19.84 -1.75
C GLN A 155 9.91 -21.21 -1.35
N GLN A 156 10.65 -21.92 -2.22
CA GLN A 156 11.26 -23.21 -1.87
C GLN A 156 12.23 -23.10 -0.69
N LYS A 157 13.07 -22.05 -0.68
CA LYS A 157 14.03 -21.82 0.41
C LYS A 157 13.35 -21.41 1.71
N LEU A 158 12.33 -20.56 1.63
CA LEU A 158 11.52 -20.15 2.78
C LEU A 158 10.84 -21.36 3.44
N LYS A 159 10.23 -22.25 2.63
CA LYS A 159 9.66 -23.51 3.13
C LYS A 159 10.72 -24.37 3.80
N GLY A 160 11.86 -24.59 3.15
CA GLY A 160 12.94 -25.43 3.71
C GLY A 160 13.55 -24.92 5.02
N SER A 161 13.43 -23.62 5.32
CA SER A 161 13.95 -23.01 6.55
C SER A 161 12.94 -22.94 7.69
N ILE A 162 11.63 -22.91 7.39
CA ILE A 162 10.56 -22.83 8.40
C ILE A 162 10.23 -24.22 8.98
N PHE A 163 10.54 -25.30 8.25
CA PHE A 163 10.28 -26.70 8.66
C PHE A 163 11.53 -27.44 9.20
N LYS A 164 12.47 -26.73 9.83
CA LYS A 164 13.64 -27.33 10.48
C LYS A 164 13.73 -27.00 11.95
#